data_AF-A0AAV5VV20-F1
#
_entry.id   AF-A0AAV5VV20-F1
#
_cell.length_a   1.000
_cell.length_b   1.000
_cell.length_c   1.000
_cell.angle_alpha   90.00
_cell.angle_beta   90.00
_cell.angle_gamma   90.00
#
_symmetry.space_group_name_H-M   'P 1'
#
loop_
_entity.id
_entity.type
_entity.pdbx_description
1 polymer ?
#
loop_
_entity_poly.entity_id
_entity_poly.type
_entity_poly.pdbx_seq_one_letter_code
_entity_poly.pdbx_strand_id
1 'polypeptide(L)'
;PLYLSVEQDPLYLSMMKRFRYFEQKVKKKVFMLQAFPRPARLFEIENERKKKGLPMLPYMPEAVQGDGEPMRERVRAIAKNCKKCVIFDIKALFLNEAGNFTVLHPKTHLRYFDRARHLTIVGRKLVEPMIIKLVAEIPRLMKAKYHDNILEWNSTK
;
A
#
# COMPACT_ATOMS: atom_id res chain seq x y z
N PRO A 1 4.90 -4.51 -14.79
CA PRO A 1 4.59 -5.83 -15.36
C PRO A 1 5.25 -6.96 -14.55
N LEU A 2 4.56 -8.11 -14.41
CA LEU A 2 5.23 -9.38 -14.14
C LEU A 2 5.84 -9.85 -15.46
N TYR A 3 7.11 -10.25 -15.45
CA TYR A 3 7.78 -10.63 -16.70
C TYR A 3 7.52 -12.10 -17.10
N LEU A 4 7.06 -12.95 -16.17
CA LEU A 4 6.73 -14.38 -16.28
C LEU A 4 5.81 -14.77 -15.09
N SER A 5 5.76 -16.03 -14.64
CA SER A 5 5.21 -16.38 -13.33
C SER A 5 5.94 -15.63 -12.20
N VAL A 6 5.26 -15.39 -11.07
CA VAL A 6 5.82 -14.61 -9.95
C VAL A 6 7.14 -15.22 -9.46
N GLU A 7 7.28 -16.54 -9.50
CA GLU A 7 8.45 -17.29 -9.04
C GLU A 7 9.72 -16.99 -9.85
N GLN A 8 9.57 -16.60 -11.12
CA GLN A 8 10.68 -16.28 -12.03
C GLN A 8 10.96 -14.78 -12.10
N ASP A 9 10.15 -13.95 -11.45
CA ASP A 9 10.29 -12.51 -11.48
C ASP A 9 11.55 -12.04 -10.69
N PRO A 10 12.51 -11.35 -11.32
CA PRO A 10 13.75 -10.94 -10.66
C PRO A 10 13.53 -10.03 -9.43
N LEU A 11 12.47 -9.21 -9.47
CA LEU A 11 12.10 -8.35 -8.34
C LEU A 11 11.51 -9.18 -7.20
N TYR A 12 10.66 -10.17 -7.49
CA TYR A 12 10.20 -11.13 -6.48
C TYR A 12 11.36 -11.88 -5.83
N LEU A 13 12.30 -12.41 -6.62
CA LEU A 13 13.48 -13.12 -6.12
C LEU A 13 14.33 -12.24 -5.19
N SER A 14 14.52 -10.97 -5.57
CA SER A 14 15.20 -9.96 -4.74
C SER A 14 14.45 -9.66 -3.44
N MET A 15 13.13 -9.47 -3.51
CA MET A 15 12.27 -9.25 -2.34
C MET A 15 12.30 -10.46 -1.40
N MET A 16 12.22 -11.68 -1.94
CA MET A 16 12.28 -12.93 -1.17
C MET A 16 13.62 -13.09 -0.47
N LYS A 17 14.74 -12.77 -1.12
CA LYS A 17 16.07 -12.78 -0.50
C LYS A 17 16.14 -11.85 0.72
N ARG A 18 15.62 -10.63 0.58
CA ARG A 18 15.55 -9.65 1.70
C ARG A 18 14.59 -10.12 2.80
N PHE A 19 13.43 -10.63 2.40
CA PHE A 19 12.44 -11.13 3.34
C PHE A 19 12.98 -12.26 4.21
N ARG A 20 13.66 -13.26 3.62
CA ARG A 20 14.26 -14.39 4.35
C ARG A 20 15.23 -13.93 5.45
N TYR A 21 16.01 -12.88 5.18
CA TYR A 21 16.90 -12.28 6.20
C TYR A 21 16.11 -11.74 7.40
N PHE A 22 15.00 -11.04 7.19
CA PHE A 22 14.17 -10.54 8.28
C PHE A 22 13.40 -11.66 8.98
N GLU A 23 12.84 -12.61 8.24
CA GLU A 23 12.07 -13.74 8.78
C GLU A 23 12.89 -14.59 9.78
N GLN A 24 14.18 -14.79 9.49
CA GLN A 24 15.11 -15.50 10.37
C GLN A 24 15.33 -14.77 11.71
N LYS A 25 15.30 -13.43 11.70
CA LYS A 25 15.53 -12.58 12.89
C LYS A 25 14.28 -12.35 13.72
N VAL A 26 13.10 -12.49 13.11
CA VAL A 26 11.82 -12.24 13.78
C VAL A 26 11.32 -13.50 14.49
N LYS A 27 11.19 -13.42 15.81
CA LYS A 27 10.75 -14.55 16.66
C LYS A 27 9.27 -14.87 16.55
N LYS A 28 8.42 -13.85 16.31
CA LYS A 28 6.96 -13.98 16.41
C LYS A 28 6.25 -13.76 15.08
N LYS A 29 6.02 -12.51 14.68
CA LYS A 29 5.24 -12.14 13.49
C LYS A 29 5.94 -11.09 12.66
N VAL A 30 5.85 -11.21 11.35
CA VAL A 30 6.31 -10.19 10.38
C VAL A 30 5.08 -9.47 9.85
N PHE A 31 4.92 -8.21 10.19
CA PHE A 31 3.83 -7.37 9.68
C PHE A 31 4.27 -6.76 8.36
N MET A 32 3.54 -7.05 7.30
CA MET A 32 3.81 -6.60 5.95
C MET A 32 2.67 -5.70 5.49
N LEU A 33 3.02 -4.46 5.18
CA LEU A 33 2.12 -3.56 4.49
C LEU A 33 1.92 -4.07 3.06
N GLN A 34 0.68 -4.30 2.66
CA GLN A 34 0.34 -4.64 1.29
C GLN A 34 0.64 -3.46 0.35
N ALA A 35 1.00 -3.76 -0.90
CA ALA A 35 1.23 -2.75 -1.90
C ALA A 35 -0.07 -2.06 -2.37
N PHE A 36 0.05 -0.80 -2.72
CA PHE A 36 -1.00 0.05 -3.28
C PHE A 36 -0.39 0.92 -4.38
N PRO A 37 -1.22 1.50 -5.28
CA PRO A 37 -0.72 2.40 -6.32
C PRO A 37 0.16 3.52 -5.75
N ARG A 38 1.24 3.85 -6.44
CA ARG A 38 2.16 4.91 -5.99
C ARG A 38 1.85 6.23 -6.70
N PRO A 39 2.10 7.39 -6.06
CA PRO A 39 2.02 8.66 -6.76
C PRO A 39 3.09 8.74 -7.87
N ALA A 40 2.67 9.07 -9.08
CA ALA A 40 3.53 9.24 -10.26
C ALA A 40 3.93 10.71 -10.41
N ARG A 41 5.18 11.06 -10.10
CA ARG A 41 5.75 12.42 -10.32
C ARG A 41 4.78 13.55 -9.90
N LEU A 42 4.03 13.36 -8.81
CA LEU A 42 2.88 14.20 -8.42
C LEU A 42 3.23 15.70 -8.42
N PHE A 43 4.40 16.06 -7.89
CA PHE A 43 4.88 17.45 -7.86
C PHE A 43 4.93 18.11 -9.24
N GLU A 44 5.37 17.37 -10.25
CA GLU A 44 5.58 17.89 -11.60
C GLU A 44 4.23 18.04 -12.31
N ILE A 45 3.34 17.07 -12.13
CA ILE A 45 1.96 17.12 -12.65
C ILE A 45 1.20 18.30 -12.05
N GLU A 46 1.30 18.49 -10.74
CA GLU A 46 0.64 19.64 -10.09
C GLU A 46 1.18 20.97 -10.62
N ASN A 47 2.49 21.08 -10.84
CA ASN A 47 3.09 22.28 -11.44
C ASN A 47 2.61 22.50 -12.89
N GLU A 48 2.54 21.45 -13.70
CA GLU A 48 2.05 21.54 -15.08
C GLU A 48 0.58 21.95 -15.13
N ARG A 49 -0.26 21.35 -14.29
CA ARG A 49 -1.67 21.70 -14.17
C ARG A 49 -1.83 23.14 -13.68
N LYS A 50 -1.05 23.58 -12.69
CA LYS A 50 -1.03 24.98 -12.22
C LYS A 50 -0.69 25.95 -13.35
N LYS A 51 0.35 25.65 -14.15
CA LYS A 51 0.72 26.46 -15.33
C LYS A 51 -0.40 26.56 -16.37
N LYS A 52 -1.20 25.49 -16.50
CA LYS A 52 -2.34 25.40 -17.44
C LYS A 52 -3.66 25.91 -16.85
N GLY A 53 -3.69 26.38 -15.60
CA GLY A 53 -4.93 26.78 -14.92
C GLY A 53 -5.90 25.61 -14.66
N LEU A 54 -5.41 24.37 -14.66
CA LEU A 54 -6.23 23.18 -14.44
C LEU A 54 -6.45 22.93 -12.94
N PRO A 55 -7.63 22.43 -12.53
CA PRO A 55 -7.92 22.16 -11.13
C PRO A 55 -7.04 21.03 -10.57
N MET A 56 -6.72 21.14 -9.29
CA MET A 56 -6.11 20.08 -8.49
C MET A 56 -7.25 19.18 -8.01
N LEU A 57 -7.37 17.98 -8.57
CA LEU A 57 -8.42 17.04 -8.20
C LEU A 57 -7.86 15.94 -7.29
N PRO A 58 -8.66 15.37 -6.38
CA PRO A 58 -8.24 14.27 -5.52
C PRO A 58 -7.69 13.07 -6.30
N TYR A 59 -8.38 12.76 -7.40
CA TYR A 59 -7.95 11.79 -8.39
C TYR A 59 -7.41 12.51 -9.63
N MET A 60 -6.17 12.20 -9.98
CA MET A 60 -5.53 12.60 -11.23
C MET A 60 -4.88 11.34 -11.81
N PRO A 61 -5.45 10.71 -12.85
CA PRO A 61 -4.94 9.43 -13.39
C PRO A 61 -3.47 9.50 -13.78
N GLU A 62 -3.03 10.63 -14.33
CA GLU A 62 -1.64 10.87 -14.69
C GLU A 62 -0.70 10.84 -13.48
N ALA A 63 -1.22 11.10 -12.28
CA ALA A 63 -0.48 11.14 -11.02
C ALA A 63 -0.49 9.80 -10.27
N VAL A 64 -0.96 8.71 -10.89
CA VAL A 64 -1.03 7.38 -10.28
C VAL A 64 -0.22 6.38 -11.12
N GLN A 65 0.69 5.64 -10.48
CA GLN A 65 1.45 4.58 -11.13
C GLN A 65 0.63 3.28 -11.16
N GLY A 66 0.53 2.67 -12.34
CA GLY A 66 -0.15 1.38 -12.56
C GLY A 66 0.65 0.15 -12.11
N ASP A 67 1.53 0.27 -11.11
CA ASP A 67 2.41 -0.81 -10.67
C ASP A 67 1.94 -1.53 -9.40
N GLY A 68 0.78 -1.12 -8.87
CA GLY A 68 0.18 -1.66 -7.65
C GLY A 68 -0.10 -3.16 -7.73
N GLU A 69 -0.89 -3.62 -8.70
CA GLU A 69 -1.31 -5.03 -8.77
C GLU A 69 -0.15 -6.02 -8.95
N PRO A 70 0.81 -5.80 -9.87
CA PRO A 70 1.99 -6.66 -9.96
C PRO A 70 2.77 -6.73 -8.64
N MET A 71 2.84 -5.64 -7.87
CA MET A 71 3.51 -5.67 -6.56
C MET A 71 2.70 -6.44 -5.53
N ARG A 72 1.37 -6.32 -5.54
CA ARG A 72 0.48 -7.08 -4.65
C ARG A 72 0.62 -8.58 -4.86
N GLU A 73 0.75 -9.02 -6.10
CA GLU A 73 1.00 -10.44 -6.44
C GLU A 73 2.32 -10.94 -5.83
N ARG A 74 3.40 -10.16 -5.92
CA ARG A 74 4.69 -10.50 -5.29
C ARG A 74 4.58 -10.59 -3.77
N VAL A 75 3.89 -9.65 -3.12
CA VAL A 75 3.66 -9.68 -1.66
C VAL A 75 2.82 -10.91 -1.26
N ARG A 76 1.75 -11.23 -2.01
CA ARG A 76 0.94 -12.44 -1.78
C ARG A 76 1.77 -13.71 -1.92
N ALA A 77 2.65 -13.80 -2.90
CA ALA A 77 3.53 -14.95 -3.10
C ALA A 77 4.55 -15.12 -1.96
N ILE A 78 5.13 -14.02 -1.45
CA ILE A 78 5.99 -14.05 -0.25
C ILE A 78 5.19 -14.57 0.94
N ALA A 79 4.01 -13.99 1.17
CA ALA A 79 3.20 -14.32 2.32
C ALA A 79 2.72 -15.79 2.27
N LYS A 80 2.39 -16.32 1.08
CA LYS A 80 1.96 -17.72 0.87
C LYS A 80 2.90 -18.75 1.47
N ASN A 81 4.19 -18.43 1.48
CA ASN A 81 5.24 -19.32 1.98
C ASN A 81 5.72 -18.96 3.40
N CYS A 82 5.05 -18.01 4.07
CA CYS A 82 5.46 -17.45 5.35
C CYS A 82 4.48 -17.80 6.48
N LYS A 83 4.93 -18.62 7.44
CA LYS A 83 4.11 -19.02 8.60
C LYS A 83 3.93 -17.91 9.64
N LYS A 84 4.77 -16.88 9.59
CA LYS A 84 4.81 -15.77 10.56
C LYS A 84 4.18 -14.48 10.04
N CYS A 85 3.75 -14.43 8.79
CA CYS A 85 3.38 -13.18 8.15
C CYS A 85 1.95 -12.77 8.51
N VAL A 86 1.79 -11.47 8.70
CA VAL A 86 0.51 -10.77 8.78
C VAL A 86 0.54 -9.70 7.72
N ILE A 87 -0.42 -9.74 6.79
CA ILE A 87 -0.59 -8.70 5.80
C ILE A 87 -1.63 -7.72 6.33
N PHE A 88 -1.34 -6.43 6.26
CA PHE A 88 -2.35 -5.40 6.47
C PHE A 88 -2.40 -4.48 5.25
N ASP A 89 -3.60 -4.07 4.86
CA ASP A 89 -3.82 -3.30 3.63
C ASP A 89 -4.50 -1.95 3.90
N ILE A 90 -3.91 -0.90 3.34
CA ILE A 90 -4.39 0.48 3.44
C ILE A 90 -4.96 0.99 2.11
N LYS A 91 -4.89 0.21 1.01
CA LYS A 91 -5.29 0.66 -0.35
C LYS A 91 -6.69 1.26 -0.36
N ALA A 92 -7.66 0.60 0.28
CA ALA A 92 -9.06 1.01 0.30
C ALA A 92 -9.28 2.43 0.87
N LEU A 93 -8.42 2.89 1.79
CA LEU A 93 -8.53 4.23 2.39
C LEU A 93 -8.19 5.35 1.40
N PHE A 94 -7.43 5.04 0.35
CA PHE A 94 -7.09 5.99 -0.70
C PHE A 94 -8.08 5.98 -1.86
N LEU A 95 -9.04 5.05 -1.88
CA LEU A 95 -10.02 4.97 -2.96
C LEU A 95 -11.16 5.96 -2.71
N ASN A 96 -11.61 6.62 -3.76
CA ASN A 96 -12.90 7.32 -3.73
C ASN A 96 -14.06 6.33 -3.98
N GLU A 97 -15.30 6.83 -3.95
CA GLU A 97 -16.52 6.03 -4.16
C GLU A 97 -16.54 5.31 -5.51
N ALA A 98 -15.90 5.88 -6.53
CA ALA A 98 -15.75 5.26 -7.85
C ALA A 98 -14.59 4.24 -7.94
N GLY A 99 -13.92 3.95 -6.82
CA GLY A 99 -12.79 3.02 -6.76
C GLY A 99 -11.47 3.58 -7.30
N ASN A 100 -11.39 4.89 -7.57
CA ASN A 100 -10.17 5.52 -8.06
C ASN A 100 -9.22 5.88 -6.93
N PHE A 101 -7.93 5.61 -7.12
CA PHE A 101 -6.89 5.94 -6.15
C PHE A 101 -6.61 7.45 -6.12
N THR A 102 -6.80 8.07 -4.95
CA THR A 102 -6.63 9.51 -4.75
C THR A 102 -5.26 9.85 -4.14
N VAL A 103 -4.70 10.97 -4.58
CA VAL A 103 -3.37 11.46 -4.16
C VAL A 103 -3.48 12.76 -3.35
N LEU A 104 -4.63 13.45 -3.42
CA LEU A 104 -4.96 14.62 -2.62
C LEU A 104 -6.21 14.40 -1.78
N HIS A 105 -6.30 15.12 -0.66
CA HIS A 105 -7.47 15.13 0.19
C HIS A 105 -8.66 15.85 -0.48
N PRO A 106 -9.88 15.28 -0.46
CA PRO A 106 -11.03 15.79 -1.22
C PRO A 106 -11.47 17.21 -0.90
N LYS A 107 -11.33 17.62 0.36
CA LYS A 107 -11.72 18.98 0.82
C LYS A 107 -10.57 19.99 0.79
N THR A 108 -9.44 19.65 1.40
CA THR A 108 -8.31 20.57 1.57
C THR A 108 -7.33 20.58 0.41
N HIS A 109 -7.42 19.60 -0.51
CA HIS A 109 -6.48 19.40 -1.61
C HIS A 109 -5.01 19.20 -1.17
N LEU A 110 -4.79 18.93 0.11
CA LEU A 110 -3.47 18.62 0.64
C LEU A 110 -3.05 17.22 0.20
N ARG A 111 -1.76 17.07 -0.14
CA ARG A 111 -1.19 15.80 -0.59
C ARG A 111 -1.20 14.75 0.51
N TYR A 112 -1.55 13.53 0.15
CA TYR A 112 -1.32 12.37 1.03
C TYR A 112 0.14 11.91 1.04
N PHE A 113 0.89 12.21 -0.03
CA PHE A 113 2.27 11.76 -0.20
C PHE A 113 3.25 12.92 -0.42
N ASP A 114 4.46 12.79 0.10
CA ASP A 114 5.55 13.72 -0.17
C ASP A 114 6.25 13.40 -1.51
N ARG A 115 7.30 14.16 -1.84
CA ARG A 115 8.06 13.97 -3.09
C ARG A 115 8.77 12.60 -3.15
N ALA A 116 9.15 12.05 -2.00
CA ALA A 116 9.76 10.73 -1.87
C ALA A 116 8.72 9.60 -1.77
N ARG A 117 7.43 9.91 -1.90
CA ARG A 117 6.28 9.00 -1.84
C ARG A 117 5.99 8.46 -0.43
N HIS A 118 6.50 9.09 0.62
CA HIS A 118 6.10 8.79 2.00
C HIS A 118 4.79 9.47 2.34
N LEU A 119 4.08 8.93 3.34
CA LEU A 119 2.85 9.56 3.85
C LEU A 119 3.16 10.89 4.54
N THR A 120 2.49 11.96 4.10
CA THR A 120 2.46 13.25 4.80
C THR A 120 1.65 13.12 6.10
N ILE A 121 1.56 14.20 6.89
CA ILE A 121 0.67 14.20 8.06
C ILE A 121 -0.80 13.93 7.69
N VAL A 122 -1.24 14.40 6.53
CA VAL A 122 -2.60 14.17 6.02
C VAL A 122 -2.78 12.72 5.59
N GLY A 123 -1.79 12.14 4.90
CA GLY A 123 -1.78 10.72 4.55
C GLY A 123 -1.75 9.81 5.78
N ARG A 124 -0.98 10.18 6.82
CA ARG A 124 -0.94 9.41 8.08
C ARG A 124 -2.28 9.42 8.80
N LYS A 125 -2.95 10.57 8.88
CA LYS A 125 -4.30 10.68 9.46
C LYS A 125 -5.32 9.83 8.71
N LEU A 126 -5.21 9.75 7.37
CA LEU A 126 -6.10 8.90 6.56
C LEU A 126 -5.96 7.41 6.90
N VAL A 127 -4.73 6.95 7.16
CA VAL A 127 -4.44 5.51 7.42
C VAL A 127 -4.51 5.12 8.90
N GLU A 128 -4.59 6.10 9.80
CA GLU A 128 -4.65 5.91 11.24
C GLU A 128 -5.74 4.92 11.68
N PRO A 129 -6.98 4.93 11.13
CA PRO A 129 -8.00 3.94 11.48
C PRO A 129 -7.55 2.49 11.27
N MET A 130 -6.75 2.23 10.23
CA MET A 130 -6.22 0.90 9.96
C MET A 130 -5.11 0.50 10.93
N ILE A 131 -4.29 1.45 11.37
CA ILE A 131 -3.30 1.21 12.42
C ILE A 131 -3.99 0.90 13.75
N ILE A 132 -5.05 1.63 14.10
CA ILE A 132 -5.87 1.36 15.29
C ILE A 132 -6.46 -0.05 15.22
N LYS A 133 -7.05 -0.42 14.07
CA LYS A 133 -7.57 -1.78 13.84
C LYS A 133 -6.48 -2.83 13.98
N LEU A 134 -5.30 -2.60 13.42
CA LEU A 134 -4.17 -3.51 13.53
C LEU A 134 -3.75 -3.75 14.98
N VAL A 135 -3.65 -2.67 15.78
CA VAL A 135 -3.28 -2.75 17.20
C VAL A 135 -4.33 -3.53 18.00
N ALA A 136 -5.62 -3.26 17.78
CA ALA A 136 -6.72 -3.98 18.44
C ALA A 136 -6.69 -5.48 18.12
N GLU A 137 -6.27 -5.84 16.92
CA GLU A 137 -6.23 -7.22 16.43
C GLU A 137 -4.94 -7.97 16.81
N ILE A 138 -3.92 -7.31 17.38
CA ILE A 138 -2.64 -7.94 17.76
C ILE A 138 -2.85 -9.24 18.56
N PRO A 139 -3.68 -9.31 19.62
CA PRO A 139 -3.85 -10.53 20.39
C PRO A 139 -4.31 -11.74 19.56
N ARG A 140 -5.19 -11.52 18.56
CA ARG A 140 -5.64 -12.54 17.62
C ARG A 140 -4.55 -12.86 16.60
N LEU A 141 -3.98 -11.84 15.96
CA LEU A 141 -2.98 -11.98 14.90
C LEU A 141 -1.71 -12.70 15.36
N MET A 142 -1.34 -12.55 16.63
CA MET A 142 -0.20 -13.25 17.22
C MET A 142 -0.41 -14.77 17.30
N LYS A 143 -1.66 -15.25 17.32
CA LYS A 143 -2.04 -16.67 17.38
C LYS A 143 -2.41 -17.27 16.02
N ALA A 144 -2.78 -16.43 15.06
CA ALA A 144 -3.38 -16.86 13.80
C ALA A 144 -2.38 -17.55 12.84
N LYS A 145 -2.86 -18.52 12.06
CA LYS A 145 -2.10 -19.23 11.00
C LYS A 145 -2.34 -18.53 9.65
N TYR A 146 -1.47 -18.78 8.66
CA TYR A 146 -1.36 -17.96 7.44
C TYR A 146 -2.70 -17.66 6.72
N HIS A 147 -3.61 -18.63 6.62
CA HIS A 147 -4.86 -18.44 5.88
C HIS A 147 -5.83 -17.41 6.50
N ASP A 148 -5.59 -16.95 7.75
CA ASP A 148 -6.44 -16.01 8.49
C ASP A 148 -5.76 -14.65 8.78
N ASN A 149 -4.65 -14.35 8.09
CA ASN A 149 -3.71 -13.29 8.46
C ASN A 149 -3.72 -12.05 7.56
N ILE A 150 -4.76 -11.87 6.73
CA ILE A 150 -4.95 -10.63 5.98
C ILE A 150 -5.93 -9.74 6.74
N LEU A 151 -5.46 -8.57 7.16
CA LEU A 151 -6.29 -7.52 7.72
C LEU A 151 -6.54 -6.48 6.63
N GLU A 152 -7.75 -6.47 6.10
CA GLU A 152 -8.19 -5.48 5.11
C GLU A 152 -9.09 -4.44 5.76
N TRP A 153 -9.06 -3.23 5.20
CA TRP A 153 -10.07 -2.23 5.48
C TRP A 153 -11.30 -2.50 4.63
N ASN A 154 -12.34 -3.05 5.25
CA ASN A 154 -13.65 -3.14 4.62
C ASN A 154 -14.31 -1.78 4.78
N SER A 155 -14.43 -1.03 3.69
CA SER A 155 -15.16 0.24 3.63
C SER A 155 -16.68 0.03 3.64
N THR A 156 -17.18 -0.99 4.35
CA THR A 156 -18.62 -1.14 4.59
C THR A 156 -19.06 -0.18 5.68
N LYS A 157 -19.24 1.07 5.29
CA LYS A 157 -20.29 1.98 5.78
C LYS A 157 -20.74 2.86 4.63
#